data_AF-A0A8C1NBV3-F1
#
_entry.id   AF-A0A8C1NBV3-F1
#
_cell.length_a   1.000
_cell.length_b   1.000
_cell.length_c   1.000
_cell.angle_alpha   90.00
_cell.angle_beta   90.00
_cell.angle_gamma   90.00
#
_symmetry.space_group_name_H-M   'P 1'
#
loop_
_entity.id
_entity.type
_entity.pdbx_description
1 polymer ?
#
loop_
_entity_poly.entity_id
_entity_poly.type
_entity_poly.pdbx_seq_one_letter_code
_entity_poly.pdbx_strand_id
1 'polypeptide(L)'
;MAQKINEAHEHIAKAEKYLKTSLMKWKPDYDSAASEYAKAAVCFKNARQLEQAKDAYLQEAEAHTGNRSYPSADRAQIQESVCDMQRLPEAVQYIEKASMMYVENGTPDTAAMALDRAGKLIEALDLAKAVHLYQQAAGVFENEDRLRQAVELVGKASRLLVRQQKFAEAAVSLQKEKNMYKEIENYPTCFKKTIAQVLVHLHRGDYVAAEKCVRESYSIPGFSGSEDCVAMEQLLQGYDEQDEEQVSRVCTSPLLRYMDNDYAKLAISLRVPGGGKKKAAAAAAASGDAGAAPPEEDEDEYAGGLC
;
A
#
# COMPACT_ATOMS: atom_id res chain seq x y z
N MET A 1 4.08 -27.40 31.64
CA MET A 1 4.97 -26.59 30.79
C MET A 1 6.32 -27.28 30.61
N ALA A 2 7.07 -27.57 31.69
CA ALA A 2 8.36 -28.26 31.61
C ALA A 2 8.32 -29.63 30.91
N GLN A 3 7.29 -30.45 31.15
CA GLN A 3 7.14 -31.75 30.50
C GLN A 3 7.04 -31.63 28.97
N LYS A 4 6.29 -30.65 28.45
CA LYS A 4 6.14 -30.42 27.01
C LYS A 4 7.43 -29.90 26.36
N ILE A 5 8.22 -29.13 27.11
CA ILE A 5 9.54 -28.68 26.66
C ILE A 5 10.50 -29.87 26.56
N ASN A 6 10.47 -30.80 27.51
CA ASN A 6 11.30 -32.00 27.45
C ASN A 6 10.90 -32.92 26.29
N GLU A 7 9.59 -33.17 26.12
CA GLU A 7 9.06 -33.92 24.97
C GLU A 7 9.50 -33.29 23.64
N ALA A 8 9.51 -31.96 23.54
CA ALA A 8 9.99 -31.27 22.34
C ALA A 8 11.47 -31.56 22.06
N HIS A 9 12.35 -31.47 23.06
CA HIS A 9 13.78 -31.78 22.89
C HIS A 9 14.03 -33.25 22.53
N GLU A 10 13.22 -34.19 23.04
CA GLU A 10 13.29 -35.59 22.63
C GLU A 10 12.95 -35.77 21.15
N HIS A 11 11.95 -35.06 20.66
CA HIS A 11 11.60 -35.06 19.24
C HIS A 11 12.70 -34.44 18.37
N ILE A 12 13.32 -33.33 18.79
CA ILE A 12 14.49 -32.75 18.10
C ILE A 12 15.64 -33.76 18.00
N ALA A 13 15.99 -34.42 19.11
CA ALA A 13 17.06 -35.41 19.13
C ALA A 13 16.77 -36.63 18.21
N LYS A 14 15.50 -37.04 18.11
CA LYS A 14 15.08 -38.09 17.16
C LYS A 14 15.21 -37.61 15.71
N ALA A 15 14.79 -36.39 15.42
CA ALA A 15 14.92 -35.79 14.08
C ALA A 15 16.38 -35.74 13.61
N GLU A 16 17.29 -35.24 14.46
CA GLU A 16 18.72 -35.20 14.18
C GLU A 16 19.32 -36.60 13.95
N LYS A 17 18.82 -37.62 14.66
CA LYS A 17 19.23 -39.01 14.45
C LYS A 17 18.78 -39.54 13.08
N TYR A 18 17.59 -39.16 12.61
CA TYR A 18 17.12 -39.51 11.27
C TYR A 18 17.94 -38.84 10.16
N LEU A 19 18.48 -37.64 10.41
CA LEU A 19 19.33 -36.95 9.44
C LEU A 19 20.76 -37.53 9.34
N LYS A 20 21.24 -38.24 10.36
CA LYS A 20 22.57 -38.88 10.32
C LYS A 20 22.67 -40.00 9.29
N THR A 21 23.73 -39.96 8.50
CA THR A 21 24.14 -41.02 7.57
C THR A 21 25.12 -41.99 8.23
N SER A 22 25.18 -43.22 7.75
CA SER A 22 26.09 -44.27 8.22
C SER A 22 26.55 -45.12 7.03
N LEU A 23 27.53 -46.01 7.22
CA LEU A 23 28.01 -46.94 6.19
C LEU A 23 26.89 -47.81 5.58
N MET A 24 25.77 -47.99 6.29
CA MET A 24 24.57 -48.67 5.78
C MET A 24 23.45 -47.72 5.30
N LYS A 25 23.52 -46.42 5.59
CA LYS A 25 22.51 -45.41 5.23
C LYS A 25 23.18 -44.20 4.59
N TRP A 26 23.14 -44.16 3.26
CA TRP A 26 23.90 -43.22 2.45
C TRP A 26 23.11 -41.94 2.16
N LYS A 27 21.79 -41.93 2.39
CA LYS A 27 20.92 -40.76 2.29
C LYS A 27 20.23 -40.51 3.64
N PRO A 28 20.19 -39.26 4.15
CA PRO A 28 19.37 -38.89 5.31
C PRO A 28 17.89 -39.27 5.13
N ASP A 29 17.22 -39.60 6.24
CA ASP A 29 15.78 -39.84 6.24
C ASP A 29 15.07 -38.53 6.57
N TYR A 30 14.84 -37.75 5.52
CA TYR A 30 14.25 -36.43 5.61
C TYR A 30 12.77 -36.46 6.00
N ASP A 31 12.02 -37.47 5.58
CA ASP A 31 10.58 -37.58 5.89
C ASP A 31 10.35 -37.86 7.38
N SER A 32 11.12 -38.80 7.95
CA SER A 32 11.04 -39.07 9.40
C SER A 32 11.56 -37.88 10.21
N ALA A 33 12.60 -37.18 9.74
CA ALA A 33 13.11 -36.00 10.41
C ALA A 33 12.07 -34.87 10.46
N ALA A 34 11.43 -34.57 9.33
CA ALA A 34 10.41 -33.53 9.26
C ALA A 34 9.21 -33.83 10.18
N SER A 35 8.73 -35.08 10.19
CA SER A 35 7.64 -35.49 11.09
C SER A 35 7.98 -35.29 12.58
N GLU A 36 9.23 -35.54 12.98
CA GLU A 36 9.68 -35.31 14.36
C GLU A 36 9.85 -33.81 14.66
N TYR A 37 10.36 -33.00 13.71
CA TYR A 37 10.41 -31.54 13.87
C TYR A 37 9.01 -30.92 14.02
N ALA A 38 8.01 -31.39 13.25
CA ALA A 38 6.62 -30.95 13.39
C ALA A 38 6.06 -31.21 14.80
N LYS A 39 6.32 -32.41 15.35
CA LYS A 39 5.91 -32.77 16.72
C LYS A 39 6.61 -31.90 17.76
N ALA A 40 7.91 -31.64 17.59
CA ALA A 40 8.65 -30.73 18.46
C ALA A 40 8.05 -29.32 18.45
N ALA A 41 7.73 -28.79 17.27
CA ALA A 41 7.15 -27.45 17.11
C ALA A 41 5.78 -27.33 17.82
N VAL A 42 4.91 -28.33 17.68
CA VAL A 42 3.62 -28.38 18.40
C VAL A 42 3.82 -28.43 19.92
N CYS A 43 4.79 -29.21 20.40
CA CYS A 43 5.12 -29.27 21.83
C CYS A 43 5.65 -27.92 22.36
N PHE A 44 6.53 -27.23 21.62
CA PHE A 44 7.00 -25.89 21.96
C PHE A 44 5.87 -24.84 21.94
N LYS A 45 4.98 -24.89 20.94
CA LYS A 45 3.80 -24.01 20.83
C LYS A 45 2.88 -24.18 22.04
N ASN A 46 2.54 -25.42 22.40
CA ASN A 46 1.73 -25.74 23.58
C ASN A 46 2.38 -25.31 24.91
N ALA A 47 3.73 -25.25 24.94
CA ALA A 47 4.50 -24.72 26.06
C ALA A 47 4.74 -23.20 25.99
N ARG A 48 4.09 -22.48 25.07
CA ARG A 48 4.27 -21.03 24.82
C ARG A 48 5.71 -20.60 24.53
N GLN A 49 6.56 -21.53 24.08
CA GLN A 49 7.92 -21.24 23.63
C GLN A 49 7.89 -20.96 22.12
N LEU A 50 7.36 -19.79 21.75
CA LEU A 50 7.05 -19.47 20.35
C LEU A 50 8.31 -19.37 19.45
N GLU A 51 9.43 -18.86 19.97
CA GLU A 51 10.68 -18.80 19.19
C GLU A 51 11.23 -20.21 18.91
N GLN A 52 11.22 -21.09 19.91
CA GLN A 52 11.65 -22.48 19.72
C GLN A 52 10.69 -23.27 18.81
N ALA A 53 9.39 -22.95 18.84
CA ALA A 53 8.42 -23.51 17.91
C ALA A 53 8.72 -23.06 16.47
N LYS A 54 9.02 -21.77 16.27
CA LYS A 54 9.43 -21.23 14.96
C LYS A 54 10.67 -21.93 14.43
N ASP A 55 11.70 -22.08 15.25
CA ASP A 55 12.96 -22.74 14.85
C ASP A 55 12.72 -24.21 14.49
N ALA A 56 11.88 -24.92 15.26
CA ALA A 56 11.49 -26.28 14.92
C ALA A 56 10.71 -26.37 13.58
N TYR A 57 9.80 -25.43 13.31
CA TYR A 57 9.12 -25.35 12.00
C TYR A 57 10.06 -25.00 10.84
N LEU A 58 11.11 -24.21 11.09
CA LEU A 58 12.15 -23.95 10.09
C LEU A 58 12.95 -25.22 9.77
N GLN A 59 13.28 -26.02 10.78
CA GLN A 59 13.95 -27.30 10.59
C GLN A 59 13.07 -28.33 9.87
N GLU A 60 11.76 -28.34 10.14
CA GLU A 60 10.79 -29.14 9.37
C GLU A 60 10.81 -28.75 7.88
N ALA A 61 10.72 -27.45 7.59
CA ALA A 61 10.75 -26.92 6.22
C ALA A 61 12.06 -27.25 5.48
N GLU A 62 13.20 -27.18 6.16
CA GLU A 62 14.51 -27.54 5.61
C GLU A 62 14.59 -29.05 5.30
N ALA A 63 14.06 -29.90 6.18
CA ALA A 63 14.02 -31.34 5.97
C ALA A 63 13.15 -31.70 4.74
N HIS A 64 11.96 -31.11 4.60
CA HIS A 64 11.13 -31.31 3.41
C HIS A 64 11.81 -30.81 2.12
N THR A 65 12.47 -29.65 2.16
CA THR A 65 13.24 -29.11 1.02
C THR A 65 14.35 -30.07 0.59
N GLY A 66 15.05 -30.67 1.56
CA GLY A 66 16.07 -31.71 1.32
C GLY A 66 15.54 -32.97 0.63
N ASN A 67 14.23 -33.25 0.75
CA ASN A 67 13.57 -34.37 0.07
C ASN A 67 12.86 -33.98 -1.25
N ARG A 68 13.02 -32.74 -1.73
CA ARG A 68 12.19 -32.17 -2.82
C ARG A 68 10.68 -32.21 -2.51
N SER A 69 10.31 -32.30 -1.24
CA SER A 69 8.93 -32.15 -0.78
C SER A 69 8.66 -30.67 -0.51
N TYR A 70 7.50 -30.18 -0.92
CA TYR A 70 7.21 -28.75 -1.04
C TYR A 70 6.86 -28.12 0.33
N PRO A 71 7.60 -27.09 0.80
CA PRO A 71 7.48 -26.58 2.17
C PRO A 71 6.41 -25.48 2.35
N SER A 72 5.40 -25.41 1.47
CA SER A 72 4.36 -24.36 1.57
C SER A 72 3.51 -24.49 2.83
N ALA A 73 3.23 -25.72 3.27
CA ALA A 73 2.54 -26.00 4.53
C ALA A 73 3.40 -25.58 5.74
N ASP A 74 4.69 -25.88 5.71
CA ASP A 74 5.63 -25.55 6.80
C ASP A 74 5.79 -24.04 6.93
N ARG A 75 5.86 -23.32 5.80
CA ARG A 75 5.91 -21.85 5.80
C ARG A 75 4.65 -21.20 6.35
N ALA A 76 3.48 -21.80 6.15
CA ALA A 76 2.24 -21.32 6.77
C ALA A 76 2.27 -21.49 8.31
N GLN A 77 2.87 -22.57 8.82
CA GLN A 77 3.04 -22.78 10.26
C GLN A 77 4.08 -21.80 10.86
N ILE A 78 5.18 -21.54 10.15
CA ILE A 78 6.15 -20.50 10.52
C ILE A 78 5.47 -19.13 10.57
N GLN A 79 4.70 -18.77 9.56
CA GLN A 79 3.93 -17.51 9.54
C GLN A 79 3.03 -17.38 10.78
N GLU A 80 2.24 -18.42 11.10
CA GLU A 80 1.33 -18.38 12.26
C GLU A 80 2.11 -18.12 13.56
N SER A 81 3.22 -18.83 13.76
CA SER A 81 4.07 -18.65 14.95
C SER A 81 4.66 -17.23 15.06
N VAL A 82 5.08 -16.63 13.94
CA VAL A 82 5.68 -15.28 13.90
C VAL A 82 4.63 -14.19 14.07
N CYS A 83 3.40 -14.41 13.57
CA CYS A 83 2.25 -13.56 13.85
C CYS A 83 1.89 -13.57 15.34
N ASP A 84 1.89 -14.73 16.00
CA ASP A 84 1.63 -14.87 17.44
C ASP A 84 2.68 -14.11 18.29
N MET A 85 3.91 -14.01 17.79
CA MET A 85 5.00 -13.23 18.39
C MET A 85 4.93 -11.72 18.09
N GLN A 86 3.90 -11.25 17.36
CA GLN A 86 3.75 -9.86 16.91
C GLN A 86 4.91 -9.36 16.02
N ARG A 87 5.70 -10.28 15.43
CA ARG A 87 6.83 -9.97 14.53
C ARG A 87 6.36 -9.88 13.07
N LEU A 88 5.34 -9.07 12.82
CA LEU A 88 4.63 -8.99 11.54
C LEU A 88 5.54 -8.81 10.30
N PRO A 89 6.61 -7.97 10.31
CA PRO A 89 7.50 -7.83 9.15
C PRO A 89 8.22 -9.13 8.77
N GLU A 90 8.58 -9.96 9.76
CA GLU A 90 9.22 -11.26 9.52
C GLU A 90 8.20 -12.28 9.00
N ALA A 91 6.96 -12.25 9.50
CA ALA A 91 5.88 -13.11 9.00
C ALA A 91 5.62 -12.85 7.50
N VAL A 92 5.65 -11.59 7.08
CA VAL A 92 5.49 -11.21 5.66
C VAL A 92 6.56 -11.86 4.77
N GLN A 93 7.81 -11.95 5.20
CA GLN A 93 8.87 -12.58 4.42
C GLN A 93 8.61 -14.08 4.20
N TYR A 94 8.04 -14.76 5.20
CA TYR A 94 7.65 -16.16 5.06
C TYR A 94 6.45 -16.33 4.13
N ILE A 95 5.50 -15.39 4.14
CA ILE A 95 4.35 -15.39 3.23
C ILE A 95 4.79 -15.21 1.78
N GLU A 96 5.66 -14.25 1.48
CA GLU A 96 6.16 -14.02 0.11
C GLU A 96 6.88 -15.25 -0.43
N LYS A 97 7.66 -15.94 0.41
CA LYS A 97 8.29 -17.19 -0.01
C LYS A 97 7.29 -18.34 -0.18
N ALA A 98 6.24 -18.40 0.65
CA ALA A 98 5.19 -19.39 0.52
C ALA A 98 4.34 -19.17 -0.73
N SER A 99 4.03 -17.91 -1.09
CA SER A 99 3.23 -17.58 -2.26
C SER A 99 3.89 -18.00 -3.56
N MET A 100 5.21 -17.80 -3.71
CA MET A 100 5.97 -18.31 -4.86
C MET A 100 5.81 -19.82 -5.02
N MET A 101 5.88 -20.57 -3.91
CA MET A 101 5.71 -22.03 -3.94
C MET A 101 4.28 -22.46 -4.26
N TYR A 102 3.27 -21.74 -3.76
CA TYR A 102 1.87 -22.02 -4.11
C TYR A 102 1.63 -21.86 -5.62
N VAL A 103 2.22 -20.84 -6.26
CA VAL A 103 2.16 -20.66 -7.71
C VAL A 103 2.86 -21.81 -8.44
N GLU A 104 4.09 -22.16 -8.04
CA GLU A 104 4.84 -23.30 -8.61
C GLU A 104 4.09 -24.64 -8.50
N ASN A 105 3.29 -24.78 -7.44
CA ASN A 105 2.49 -25.97 -7.16
C ASN A 105 1.11 -25.98 -7.85
N GLY A 106 0.81 -25.01 -8.71
CA GLY A 106 -0.47 -24.91 -9.40
C GLY A 106 -1.64 -24.56 -8.46
N THR A 107 -1.37 -23.90 -7.34
CA THR A 107 -2.37 -23.36 -6.41
C THR A 107 -2.30 -21.82 -6.29
N PRO A 108 -2.34 -21.08 -7.41
CA PRO A 108 -2.16 -19.63 -7.44
C PRO A 108 -3.18 -18.87 -6.59
N ASP A 109 -4.41 -19.38 -6.46
CA ASP A 109 -5.45 -18.81 -5.58
C ASP A 109 -5.00 -18.70 -4.13
N THR A 110 -4.33 -19.75 -3.62
CA THR A 110 -3.83 -19.75 -2.24
C THR A 110 -2.68 -18.76 -2.10
N ALA A 111 -1.84 -18.63 -3.12
CA ALA A 111 -0.77 -17.63 -3.17
C ALA A 111 -1.32 -16.20 -3.05
N ALA A 112 -2.30 -15.86 -3.90
CA ALA A 112 -2.89 -14.53 -3.95
C ALA A 112 -3.64 -14.18 -2.65
N MET A 113 -4.40 -15.13 -2.09
CA MET A 113 -5.09 -14.95 -0.80
C MET A 113 -4.12 -14.75 0.36
N ALA A 114 -3.00 -15.49 0.39
CA ALA A 114 -1.97 -15.34 1.41
C ALA A 114 -1.32 -13.93 1.34
N LEU A 115 -0.99 -13.47 0.13
CA LEU A 115 -0.44 -12.14 -0.10
C LEU A 115 -1.43 -11.01 0.25
N ASP A 116 -2.72 -11.14 -0.11
CA ASP A 116 -3.76 -10.17 0.26
C ASP A 116 -3.90 -10.04 1.79
N ARG A 117 -3.90 -11.18 2.50
CA ARG A 117 -3.92 -11.20 3.96
C ARG A 117 -2.67 -10.55 4.55
N ALA A 118 -1.49 -10.82 3.98
CA ALA A 118 -0.23 -10.21 4.41
C ALA A 118 -0.24 -8.68 4.24
N GLY A 119 -0.72 -8.20 3.09
CA GLY A 119 -0.89 -6.79 2.79
C GLY A 119 -1.71 -6.09 3.87
N LYS A 120 -2.87 -6.67 4.20
CA LYS A 120 -3.76 -6.11 5.24
C LYS A 120 -3.12 -6.05 6.63
N LEU A 121 -2.35 -7.07 7.01
CA LEU A 121 -1.67 -7.10 8.32
C LEU A 121 -0.57 -6.04 8.44
N ILE A 122 0.13 -5.73 7.34
CA ILE A 122 1.25 -4.81 7.34
C ILE A 122 0.83 -3.34 7.10
N GLU A 123 -0.41 -3.06 6.69
CA GLU A 123 -0.88 -1.67 6.45
C GLU A 123 -0.64 -0.73 7.63
N ALA A 124 -0.79 -1.23 8.87
CA ALA A 124 -0.61 -0.42 10.08
C ALA A 124 0.88 -0.12 10.40
N LEU A 125 1.81 -0.86 9.79
CA LEU A 125 3.24 -0.79 10.07
C LEU A 125 4.04 -0.21 8.89
N ASP A 126 3.75 -0.67 7.68
CA ASP A 126 4.46 -0.30 6.46
C ASP A 126 3.51 -0.31 5.26
N LEU A 127 3.02 0.87 4.90
CA LEU A 127 2.13 1.07 3.75
C LEU A 127 2.82 0.74 2.41
N ALA A 128 4.13 0.95 2.28
CA ALA A 128 4.86 0.68 1.05
C ALA A 128 4.97 -0.82 0.81
N LYS A 129 5.25 -1.59 1.87
CA LYS A 129 5.24 -3.05 1.80
C LYS A 129 3.84 -3.60 1.53
N ALA A 130 2.78 -3.02 2.12
CA ALA A 130 1.41 -3.41 1.82
C ALA A 130 1.05 -3.22 0.34
N VAL A 131 1.43 -2.08 -0.26
CA VAL A 131 1.26 -1.82 -1.70
C VAL A 131 1.95 -2.90 -2.53
N HIS A 132 3.20 -3.22 -2.22
CA HIS A 132 3.96 -4.25 -2.93
C HIS A 132 3.27 -5.62 -2.88
N LEU A 133 2.77 -6.02 -1.71
CA LEU A 133 2.06 -7.31 -1.53
C LEU A 133 0.75 -7.35 -2.32
N TYR A 134 -0.04 -6.26 -2.32
CA TYR A 134 -1.26 -6.19 -3.13
C TYR A 134 -0.96 -6.21 -4.63
N GLN A 135 0.12 -5.58 -5.09
CA GLN A 135 0.55 -5.63 -6.48
C GLN A 135 1.01 -7.04 -6.89
N GLN A 136 1.75 -7.74 -6.03
CA GLN A 136 2.11 -9.14 -6.27
C GLN A 136 0.87 -10.02 -6.36
N ALA A 137 -0.06 -9.88 -5.43
CA ALA A 137 -1.30 -10.64 -5.43
C ALA A 137 -2.18 -10.35 -6.66
N ALA A 138 -2.24 -9.08 -7.10
CA ALA A 138 -2.88 -8.70 -8.35
C ALA A 138 -2.22 -9.39 -9.55
N GLY A 139 -0.88 -9.41 -9.60
CA GLY A 139 -0.13 -10.09 -10.66
C GLY A 139 -0.41 -11.60 -10.73
N VAL A 140 -0.60 -12.28 -9.59
CA VAL A 140 -1.01 -13.69 -9.56
C VAL A 140 -2.39 -13.87 -10.20
N PHE A 141 -3.36 -13.03 -9.87
CA PHE A 141 -4.70 -13.11 -10.48
C PHE A 141 -4.72 -12.70 -11.96
N GLU A 142 -3.88 -11.74 -12.38
CA GLU A 142 -3.75 -11.34 -13.78
C GLU A 142 -3.20 -12.49 -14.65
N ASN A 143 -2.20 -13.22 -14.15
CA ASN A 143 -1.63 -14.36 -14.86
C ASN A 143 -2.63 -15.52 -15.06
N GLU A 144 -3.66 -15.59 -14.23
CA GLU A 144 -4.74 -16.59 -14.29
C GLU A 144 -6.00 -16.05 -14.98
N ASP A 145 -5.93 -14.90 -15.69
CA ASP A 145 -7.05 -14.22 -16.35
C ASP A 145 -8.22 -13.85 -15.43
N ARG A 146 -7.97 -13.73 -14.12
CA ARG A 146 -8.96 -13.40 -13.09
C ARG A 146 -9.06 -11.90 -12.85
N LEU A 147 -9.45 -11.16 -13.90
CA LEU A 147 -9.44 -9.69 -13.90
C LEU A 147 -10.25 -9.03 -12.77
N ARG A 148 -11.38 -9.62 -12.38
CA ARG A 148 -12.23 -9.07 -11.29
C ARG A 148 -11.52 -9.10 -9.93
N GLN A 149 -10.79 -10.16 -9.64
CA GLN A 149 -10.01 -10.29 -8.41
C GLN A 149 -8.77 -9.40 -8.47
N ALA A 150 -8.09 -9.37 -9.60
CA ALA A 150 -6.90 -8.54 -9.79
C ALA A 150 -7.21 -7.04 -9.62
N VAL A 151 -8.28 -6.53 -10.24
CA VAL A 151 -8.63 -5.10 -10.17
C VAL A 151 -8.98 -4.66 -8.75
N GLU A 152 -9.58 -5.53 -7.94
CA GLU A 152 -9.85 -5.23 -6.53
C GLU A 152 -8.56 -4.96 -5.73
N LEU A 153 -7.52 -5.77 -5.99
CA LEU A 153 -6.21 -5.63 -5.33
C LEU A 153 -5.43 -4.42 -5.85
N VAL A 154 -5.49 -4.14 -7.15
CA VAL A 154 -4.99 -2.88 -7.71
C VAL A 154 -5.68 -1.69 -7.04
N GLY A 155 -7.00 -1.75 -6.81
CA GLY A 155 -7.74 -0.72 -6.09
C GLY A 155 -7.30 -0.54 -4.65
N LYS A 156 -6.94 -1.61 -3.92
CA LYS A 156 -6.30 -1.51 -2.58
C LYS A 156 -4.96 -0.78 -2.67
N ALA A 157 -4.10 -1.15 -3.62
CA ALA A 157 -2.82 -0.49 -3.84
C ALA A 157 -2.99 1.02 -4.20
N SER A 158 -3.91 1.36 -5.12
CA SER A 158 -4.22 2.75 -5.51
C SER A 158 -4.56 3.62 -4.30
N ARG A 159 -5.43 3.13 -3.41
CA ARG A 159 -5.85 3.85 -2.19
C ARG A 159 -4.69 4.07 -1.22
N LEU A 160 -3.85 3.05 -1.02
CA LEU A 160 -2.67 3.18 -0.17
C LEU A 160 -1.60 4.11 -0.75
N LEU A 161 -1.44 4.15 -2.07
CA LEU A 161 -0.54 5.10 -2.73
C LEU A 161 -1.01 6.55 -2.56
N VAL A 162 -2.32 6.79 -2.64
CA VAL A 162 -2.91 8.10 -2.31
C VAL A 162 -2.68 8.45 -0.84
N ARG A 163 -2.89 7.51 0.09
CA ARG A 163 -2.63 7.70 1.52
C ARG A 163 -1.17 8.07 1.81
N GLN A 164 -0.23 7.50 1.05
CA GLN A 164 1.20 7.80 1.10
C GLN A 164 1.60 9.10 0.37
N GLN A 165 0.66 9.80 -0.26
CA GLN A 165 0.91 10.97 -1.12
C GLN A 165 1.85 10.69 -2.30
N LYS A 166 1.97 9.41 -2.71
CA LYS A 166 2.73 8.98 -3.89
C LYS A 166 1.89 9.16 -5.16
N PHE A 167 1.52 10.40 -5.47
CA PHE A 167 0.52 10.70 -6.49
C PHE A 167 0.91 10.27 -7.91
N ALA A 168 2.20 10.26 -8.25
CA ALA A 168 2.66 9.77 -9.55
C ALA A 168 2.40 8.27 -9.71
N GLU A 169 2.75 7.46 -8.71
CA GLU A 169 2.49 6.02 -8.68
C GLU A 169 0.97 5.74 -8.60
N ALA A 170 0.23 6.51 -7.81
CA ALA A 170 -1.22 6.39 -7.69
C ALA A 170 -1.93 6.63 -9.04
N ALA A 171 -1.51 7.62 -9.82
CA ALA A 171 -2.08 7.89 -11.14
C ALA A 171 -1.90 6.72 -12.12
N VAL A 172 -0.72 6.08 -12.11
CA VAL A 172 -0.43 4.89 -12.91
C VAL A 172 -1.31 3.72 -12.45
N SER A 173 -1.41 3.49 -11.14
CA SER A 173 -2.24 2.43 -10.56
C SER A 173 -3.72 2.61 -10.91
N LEU A 174 -4.24 3.84 -10.80
CA LEU A 174 -5.63 4.18 -11.16
C LEU A 174 -5.90 4.03 -12.66
N GLN A 175 -4.94 4.35 -13.52
CA GLN A 175 -5.09 4.14 -14.96
C GLN A 175 -5.18 2.64 -15.29
N LYS A 176 -4.33 1.81 -14.64
CA LYS A 176 -4.42 0.35 -14.76
C LYS A 176 -5.79 -0.15 -14.31
N GLU A 177 -6.26 0.31 -13.16
CA GLU A 177 -7.58 -0.02 -12.61
C GLU A 177 -8.72 0.36 -13.56
N LYS A 178 -8.69 1.58 -14.14
CA LYS A 178 -9.68 2.05 -15.12
C LYS A 178 -9.70 1.17 -16.38
N ASN A 179 -8.52 0.80 -16.90
CA ASN A 179 -8.42 -0.05 -18.09
C ASN A 179 -9.02 -1.44 -17.83
N MET A 180 -8.71 -2.05 -16.67
CA MET A 180 -9.26 -3.35 -16.29
C MET A 180 -10.80 -3.28 -16.11
N TYR A 181 -11.31 -2.22 -15.48
CA TYR A 181 -12.76 -2.03 -15.36
C TYR A 181 -13.45 -1.82 -16.71
N LYS A 182 -12.78 -1.15 -17.66
CA LYS A 182 -13.28 -0.97 -19.02
C LYS A 182 -13.34 -2.31 -19.76
N GLU A 183 -12.33 -3.16 -19.59
CA GLU A 183 -12.27 -4.49 -20.21
C GLU A 183 -13.37 -5.43 -19.70
N ILE A 184 -13.68 -5.38 -18.40
CA ILE A 184 -14.80 -6.14 -17.83
C ILE A 184 -16.16 -5.44 -17.98
N GLU A 185 -16.23 -4.36 -18.77
CA GLU A 185 -17.42 -3.55 -19.08
C GLU A 185 -18.15 -2.98 -17.85
N ASN A 186 -17.43 -2.78 -16.74
CA ASN A 186 -17.97 -2.13 -15.55
C ASN A 186 -17.79 -0.61 -15.67
N TYR A 187 -18.55 -0.01 -16.58
CA TYR A 187 -18.49 1.42 -16.90
C TYR A 187 -18.79 2.34 -15.71
N PRO A 188 -19.80 2.08 -14.85
CA PRO A 188 -20.06 2.95 -13.69
C PRO A 188 -18.84 3.08 -12.77
N THR A 189 -18.07 2.00 -12.60
CA THR A 189 -16.86 2.04 -11.78
C THR A 189 -15.74 2.81 -12.47
N CYS A 190 -15.64 2.77 -13.81
CA CYS A 190 -14.70 3.60 -14.58
C CYS A 190 -14.93 5.11 -14.35
N PHE A 191 -16.18 5.54 -14.17
CA PHE A 191 -16.50 6.94 -13.88
C PHE A 191 -15.92 7.34 -12.52
N LYS A 192 -16.10 6.49 -11.50
CA LYS A 192 -15.48 6.66 -10.17
C LYS A 192 -13.96 6.70 -10.24
N LYS A 193 -13.33 5.90 -11.10
CA LYS A 193 -11.88 5.97 -11.32
C LYS A 193 -11.44 7.27 -12.00
N THR A 194 -12.24 7.81 -12.92
CA THR A 194 -11.98 9.12 -13.52
C THR A 194 -11.96 10.22 -12.45
N ILE A 195 -12.89 10.18 -11.49
CA ILE A 195 -12.90 11.11 -10.35
C ILE A 195 -11.62 10.99 -9.52
N ALA A 196 -11.21 9.77 -9.18
CA ALA A 196 -9.98 9.55 -8.43
C ALA A 196 -8.75 10.06 -9.20
N GLN A 197 -8.67 9.86 -10.52
CA GLN A 197 -7.59 10.37 -11.37
C GLN A 197 -7.53 11.89 -11.37
N VAL A 198 -8.67 12.57 -11.56
CA VAL A 198 -8.76 14.04 -11.53
C VAL A 198 -8.25 14.57 -10.19
N LEU A 199 -8.75 14.03 -9.07
CA LEU A 199 -8.30 14.44 -7.73
C LEU A 199 -6.79 14.27 -7.54
N VAL A 200 -6.22 13.14 -7.98
CA VAL A 200 -4.77 12.89 -7.90
C VAL A 200 -3.98 13.89 -8.75
N HIS A 201 -4.41 14.19 -9.97
CA HIS A 201 -3.72 15.14 -10.86
C HIS A 201 -3.81 16.58 -10.38
N LEU A 202 -4.96 17.01 -9.86
CA LEU A 202 -5.11 18.35 -9.28
C LEU A 202 -4.24 18.53 -8.02
N HIS A 203 -4.08 17.49 -7.19
CA HIS A 203 -3.14 17.51 -6.06
C HIS A 203 -1.67 17.56 -6.49
N ARG A 204 -1.35 17.08 -7.68
CA ARG A 204 -0.02 17.24 -8.30
C ARG A 204 0.21 18.63 -8.89
N GLY A 205 -0.81 19.49 -8.93
CA GLY A 205 -0.78 20.77 -9.64
C GLY A 205 -0.74 20.60 -11.17
N ASP A 206 -1.15 19.43 -11.67
CA ASP A 206 -1.12 19.08 -13.10
C ASP A 206 -2.53 19.13 -13.69
N TYR A 207 -3.01 20.35 -13.94
CA TYR A 207 -4.35 20.59 -14.48
C TYR A 207 -4.53 19.95 -15.86
N VAL A 208 -3.51 20.01 -16.71
CA VAL A 208 -3.56 19.46 -18.07
C VAL A 208 -3.78 17.94 -18.04
N ALA A 209 -3.10 17.23 -17.13
CA ALA A 209 -3.35 15.80 -16.96
C ALA A 209 -4.74 15.51 -16.39
N ALA A 210 -5.23 16.32 -15.45
CA ALA A 210 -6.58 16.17 -14.90
C ALA A 210 -7.67 16.35 -15.98
N GLU A 211 -7.56 17.39 -16.79
CA GLU A 211 -8.45 17.66 -17.93
C GLU A 211 -8.40 16.52 -18.96
N LYS A 212 -7.19 16.04 -19.27
CA LYS A 212 -6.98 14.91 -20.17
C LYS A 212 -7.71 13.64 -19.67
N CYS A 213 -7.69 13.36 -18.36
CA CYS A 213 -8.41 12.21 -17.81
C CYS A 213 -9.92 12.26 -18.08
N VAL A 214 -10.54 13.43 -17.94
CA VAL A 214 -11.97 13.63 -18.25
C VAL A 214 -12.21 13.46 -19.75
N ARG A 215 -11.35 14.08 -20.57
CA ARG A 215 -11.46 14.03 -22.03
C ARG A 215 -11.40 12.61 -22.59
N GLU A 216 -10.46 11.81 -22.11
CA GLU A 216 -10.35 10.40 -22.51
C GLU A 216 -11.57 9.57 -22.08
N SER A 217 -12.16 9.92 -20.94
CA SER A 217 -13.33 9.22 -20.40
C SER A 217 -14.63 9.48 -21.17
N TYR A 218 -14.73 10.53 -22.02
CA TYR A 218 -15.88 10.70 -22.93
C TYR A 218 -16.08 9.53 -23.90
N SER A 219 -15.02 8.77 -24.19
CA SER A 219 -15.11 7.55 -25.02
C SER A 219 -15.73 6.35 -24.28
N ILE A 220 -15.96 6.46 -22.96
CA ILE A 220 -16.52 5.37 -22.15
C ILE A 220 -18.05 5.44 -22.23
N PRO A 221 -18.74 4.33 -22.58
CA PRO A 221 -20.20 4.30 -22.66
C PRO A 221 -20.89 4.85 -21.42
N GLY A 222 -21.76 5.84 -21.60
CA GLY A 222 -22.56 6.45 -20.54
C GLY A 222 -21.86 7.54 -19.72
N PHE A 223 -20.57 7.81 -19.92
CA PHE A 223 -19.85 8.80 -19.12
C PHE A 223 -20.39 10.22 -19.34
N SER A 224 -20.54 10.68 -20.59
CA SER A 224 -20.93 12.06 -20.89
C SER A 224 -22.31 12.47 -20.34
N GLY A 225 -23.20 11.52 -20.11
CA GLY A 225 -24.53 11.77 -19.52
C GLY A 225 -24.60 11.51 -18.01
N SER A 226 -23.47 11.18 -17.36
CA SER A 226 -23.42 10.83 -15.94
C SER A 226 -23.23 12.06 -15.05
N GLU A 227 -23.73 11.96 -13.81
CA GLU A 227 -23.44 12.96 -12.76
C GLU A 227 -21.93 13.07 -12.47
N ASP A 228 -21.19 11.98 -12.67
CA ASP A 228 -19.74 11.95 -12.51
C ASP A 228 -19.03 12.90 -13.48
N CYS A 229 -19.46 12.92 -14.75
CA CYS A 229 -18.90 13.81 -15.77
C CYS A 229 -19.19 15.27 -15.45
N VAL A 230 -20.46 15.59 -15.14
CA VAL A 230 -20.88 16.94 -14.77
C VAL A 230 -20.10 17.46 -13.56
N ALA A 231 -19.93 16.61 -12.53
CA ALA A 231 -19.15 16.97 -11.35
C ALA A 231 -17.67 17.25 -11.70
N MET A 232 -17.07 16.46 -12.59
CA MET A 232 -15.66 16.68 -12.99
C MET A 232 -15.49 17.92 -13.86
N GLU A 233 -16.42 18.22 -14.75
CA GLU A 233 -16.41 19.47 -15.54
C GLU A 233 -16.53 20.70 -14.62
N GLN A 234 -17.45 20.68 -13.65
CA GLN A 234 -17.60 21.75 -12.66
C GLN A 234 -16.37 21.88 -11.76
N LEU A 235 -15.74 20.76 -11.39
CA LEU A 235 -14.53 20.78 -10.58
C LEU A 235 -13.36 21.39 -11.34
N LEU A 236 -13.16 21.00 -12.60
CA LEU A 236 -12.09 21.54 -13.45
C LEU A 236 -12.32 23.02 -13.74
N GLN A 237 -13.54 23.43 -14.07
CA GLN A 237 -13.90 24.83 -14.28
C GLN A 237 -13.57 25.67 -13.05
N GLY A 238 -14.04 25.28 -11.87
CA GLY A 238 -13.78 26.03 -10.64
C GLY A 238 -12.29 26.06 -10.27
N TYR A 239 -11.53 25.02 -10.63
CA TYR A 239 -10.09 25.01 -10.43
C TYR A 239 -9.35 25.98 -11.36
N ASP A 240 -9.74 26.05 -12.64
CA ASP A 240 -9.18 26.96 -13.65
C ASP A 240 -9.52 28.42 -13.35
N GLU A 241 -10.78 28.69 -12.98
CA GLU A 241 -11.29 30.02 -12.62
C GLU A 241 -10.86 30.47 -11.21
N GLN A 242 -10.16 29.61 -10.45
CA GLN A 242 -9.78 29.83 -9.06
C GLN A 242 -10.97 30.10 -8.11
N ASP A 243 -12.13 29.54 -8.42
CA ASP A 243 -13.33 29.59 -7.59
C ASP A 243 -13.27 28.52 -6.48
N GLU A 244 -12.81 28.95 -5.29
CA GLU A 244 -12.72 28.09 -4.12
C GLU A 244 -14.10 27.60 -3.62
N GLU A 245 -15.17 28.39 -3.81
CA GLU A 245 -16.52 28.02 -3.40
C GLU A 245 -17.07 26.89 -4.28
N GLN A 246 -16.90 27.00 -5.61
CA GLN A 246 -17.30 25.97 -6.54
C GLN A 246 -16.53 24.66 -6.29
N VAL A 247 -15.20 24.73 -6.16
CA VAL A 247 -14.39 23.54 -5.86
C VAL A 247 -14.82 22.90 -4.54
N SER A 248 -14.99 23.69 -3.47
CA SER A 248 -15.44 23.18 -2.18
C SER A 248 -16.81 22.51 -2.26
N ARG A 249 -17.77 23.12 -2.97
CA ARG A 249 -19.11 22.57 -3.18
C ARG A 249 -19.09 21.22 -3.89
N VAL A 250 -18.27 21.06 -4.94
CA VAL A 250 -18.13 19.78 -5.64
C VAL A 250 -17.42 18.75 -4.76
N CYS A 251 -16.33 19.12 -4.11
CA CYS A 251 -15.57 18.24 -3.21
C CYS A 251 -16.35 17.78 -1.97
N THR A 252 -17.38 18.52 -1.56
CA THR A 252 -18.25 18.15 -0.42
C THR A 252 -19.57 17.49 -0.84
N SER A 253 -19.82 17.35 -2.15
CA SER A 253 -21.01 16.69 -2.69
C SER A 253 -21.09 15.22 -2.24
N PRO A 254 -22.30 14.63 -2.16
CA PRO A 254 -22.48 13.21 -1.86
C PRO A 254 -21.65 12.31 -2.79
N LEU A 255 -21.52 12.71 -4.06
CA LEU A 255 -20.80 11.96 -5.08
C LEU A 255 -19.32 11.75 -4.72
N LEU A 256 -18.63 12.77 -4.22
CA LEU A 256 -17.22 12.67 -3.81
C LEU A 256 -17.08 12.18 -2.36
N ARG A 257 -18.05 12.50 -1.49
CA ARG A 257 -18.00 12.14 -0.07
C ARG A 257 -18.22 10.63 0.19
N TYR A 258 -18.96 9.94 -0.68
CA TYR A 258 -19.16 8.49 -0.62
C TYR A 258 -18.10 7.68 -1.38
N MET A 259 -17.09 8.32 -1.95
CA MET A 259 -15.90 7.63 -2.47
C MET A 259 -15.16 6.90 -1.34
N ASP A 260 -14.25 5.98 -1.69
CA ASP A 260 -13.33 5.39 -0.72
C ASP A 260 -12.65 6.49 0.11
N ASN A 261 -12.42 6.19 1.40
CA ASN A 261 -12.02 7.17 2.40
C ASN A 261 -10.78 7.99 2.01
N ASP A 262 -9.80 7.35 1.37
CA ASP A 262 -8.57 8.01 0.93
C ASP A 262 -8.84 9.06 -0.17
N TYR A 263 -9.75 8.78 -1.12
CA TYR A 263 -10.15 9.74 -2.15
C TYR A 263 -11.08 10.82 -1.61
N ALA A 264 -12.00 10.49 -0.71
CA ALA A 264 -12.87 11.48 -0.08
C ALA A 264 -12.07 12.49 0.75
N LYS A 265 -11.06 12.04 1.51
CA LYS A 265 -10.11 12.92 2.21
C LYS A 265 -9.30 13.76 1.24
N LEU A 266 -8.84 13.16 0.14
CA LEU A 266 -8.11 13.86 -0.91
C LEU A 266 -8.94 15.02 -1.49
N ALA A 267 -10.21 14.77 -1.80
CA ALA A 267 -11.15 15.81 -2.26
C ALA A 267 -11.29 16.96 -1.26
N ILE A 268 -11.52 16.67 0.02
CA ILE A 268 -11.69 17.70 1.07
C ILE A 268 -10.42 18.55 1.26
N SER A 269 -9.25 17.95 1.04
CA SER A 269 -7.96 18.64 1.15
C SER A 269 -7.56 19.44 -0.09
N LEU A 270 -8.32 19.36 -1.19
CA LEU A 270 -8.01 20.07 -2.43
C LEU A 270 -8.10 21.59 -2.23
N ARG A 271 -7.19 22.34 -2.87
CA ARG A 271 -7.15 23.81 -2.85
C ARG A 271 -6.92 24.34 -4.26
N VAL A 272 -7.49 25.50 -4.56
CA VAL A 272 -7.28 26.18 -5.84
C VAL A 272 -5.90 26.83 -5.89
N PRO A 273 -5.21 26.80 -7.05
CA PRO A 273 -3.96 27.54 -7.23
C PRO A 273 -4.19 29.03 -6.98
N GLY A 274 -3.39 29.66 -6.12
CA GLY A 274 -3.52 31.09 -5.82
C GLY A 274 -4.48 31.48 -4.67
N GLY A 275 -5.27 30.53 -4.13
CA GLY A 275 -6.18 30.76 -2.99
C GLY A 275 -5.51 30.85 -1.61
N GLY A 276 -4.18 30.75 -1.54
CA GLY A 276 -3.46 31.08 -0.32
C GLY A 276 -3.65 32.56 -0.02
N LYS A 277 -4.27 32.90 1.12
CA LYS A 277 -4.34 34.28 1.66
C LYS A 277 -3.05 35.00 1.31
N LYS A 278 -3.09 35.92 0.33
CA LYS A 278 -1.97 36.79 0.01
C LYS A 278 -1.57 37.43 1.33
N LYS A 279 -0.43 37.02 1.90
CA LYS A 279 0.30 37.87 2.84
C LYS A 279 0.53 39.13 2.03
N ALA A 280 -0.14 40.22 2.40
CA ALA A 280 -0.14 41.46 1.65
C ALA A 280 1.32 41.89 1.40
N ALA A 281 1.84 41.56 0.22
CA ALA A 281 3.08 42.12 -0.27
C ALA A 281 2.70 43.52 -0.73
N ALA A 282 3.19 44.48 0.03
CA ALA A 282 2.97 45.90 -0.14
C ALA A 282 3.02 46.30 -1.63
N ALA A 283 1.94 46.95 -2.08
CA ALA A 283 2.01 47.83 -3.21
C ALA A 283 2.95 48.99 -2.83
N ALA A 284 4.25 48.84 -3.11
CA ALA A 284 5.16 49.95 -3.17
C ALA A 284 4.96 50.60 -4.54
N ALA A 285 4.39 51.80 -4.50
CA ALA A 285 4.00 52.62 -5.62
C ALA A 285 5.18 52.89 -6.57
N ALA A 286 4.97 52.65 -7.86
CA ALA A 286 5.70 53.30 -8.92
C ALA A 286 4.88 54.51 -9.37
N SER A 287 5.16 55.67 -8.77
CA SER A 287 4.85 56.96 -9.37
C SER A 287 6.08 57.83 -9.16
N GLY A 288 6.85 58.00 -10.23
CA GLY A 288 7.94 58.94 -10.25
C GLY A 288 7.42 60.37 -10.12
N ASP A 289 8.14 61.18 -9.37
CA ASP A 289 8.26 62.59 -9.66
C ASP A 289 9.65 63.07 -9.23
N ALA A 290 10.20 63.97 -10.03
CA ALA A 290 11.54 64.50 -9.95
C ALA A 290 11.61 65.64 -8.93
N GLY A 291 12.69 65.72 -8.15
CA GLY A 291 12.95 66.93 -7.34
C GLY A 291 14.10 66.81 -6.35
N ALA A 292 15.27 67.33 -6.77
CA ALA A 292 16.33 67.99 -6.01
C ALA A 292 16.87 67.43 -4.67
N ALA A 293 18.20 67.38 -4.59
CA ALA A 293 19.03 67.01 -3.43
C ALA A 293 19.02 68.05 -2.27
N PRO A 294 19.43 67.66 -1.04
CA PRO A 294 19.32 68.45 0.20
C PRO A 294 20.61 69.22 0.53
N PRO A 295 20.58 70.10 1.55
CA PRO A 295 21.51 69.93 2.70
C PRO A 295 20.85 70.28 4.06
N GLU A 296 21.05 69.45 5.11
CA GLU A 296 21.97 69.58 6.27
C GLU A 296 21.41 70.42 7.43
N GLU A 297 21.94 70.17 8.64
CA GLU A 297 21.60 70.69 9.99
C GLU A 297 20.51 69.87 10.72
N ASP A 298 20.69 69.36 11.95
CA ASP A 298 21.78 69.46 12.92
C ASP A 298 21.70 68.30 13.93
N GLU A 299 22.87 68.04 14.53
CA GLU A 299 23.14 67.16 15.66
C GLU A 299 22.25 67.50 16.88
N ASP A 300 21.89 66.48 17.68
CA ASP A 300 22.11 66.57 19.13
C ASP A 300 21.89 65.22 19.81
N GLU A 301 23.04 64.67 20.19
CA GLU A 301 23.29 63.61 21.15
C GLU A 301 22.92 64.10 22.56
N TYR A 302 22.06 63.39 23.29
CA TYR A 302 22.04 63.53 24.76
C TYR A 302 21.77 62.20 25.45
N ALA A 303 22.86 61.54 25.82
CA ALA A 303 22.90 60.50 26.83
C ALA A 303 23.21 61.13 28.20
N GLY A 304 22.47 60.70 29.23
CA GLY A 304 22.72 61.01 30.65
C GLY A 304 21.46 61.60 31.29
N GLY A 305 20.79 61.00 32.28
CA GLY A 305 21.26 60.11 33.32
C GLY A 305 20.93 60.76 34.67
N LEU A 306 20.17 60.03 35.51
CA LEU A 306 19.87 60.26 36.93
C LEU A 306 18.76 61.26 37.29
N CYS A 307 17.58 60.71 37.61
CA CYS A 307 16.99 60.70 38.95
C CYS A 307 16.04 59.50 39.08
#